data_AF-A0A970RSH2-F1
#
_entry.id   AF-A0A970RSH2-F1
#
_cell.length_a   1.000
_cell.length_b   1.000
_cell.length_c   1.000
_cell.angle_alpha   90.00
_cell.angle_beta   90.00
_cell.angle_gamma   90.00
#
_symmetry.space_group_name_H-M   'P 1'
#
loop_
_entity.id
_entity.type
_entity.pdbx_description
1 polymer ?
#
loop_
_entity_poly.entity_id
_entity_poly.type
_entity_poly.pdbx_seq_one_letter_code
_entity_poly.pdbx_strand_id
1 'polypeptide(L)'
;MNAFRRRNRSYSIQVRLLSAVLAVFVMISAGLFSGCSDASEEEEKKPADFGDYGEKTALMLATSFPERYAYSQKEREAGVFIKEELIRMGYTVEEQKFSSSDLTSSSTNYIVRIPGEGFMLRAEGEQYSPIRRTVVVGAHYDMPPLPSSGEEPADDEAEPKQTEGDPSSTDPTEQVMIYDGLQSNASGVACLLTIAERMRVEKP
;
A
#
# COMPACT_ATOMS: atom_id res chain seq x y z
N MET A 1 26.96 -82.70 -15.96
CA MET A 1 27.23 -81.51 -15.12
C MET A 1 26.94 -80.20 -15.88
N ASN A 2 25.68 -79.87 -16.22
CA ASN A 2 25.37 -78.61 -16.95
C ASN A 2 24.06 -77.90 -16.56
N ALA A 3 23.38 -78.32 -15.49
CA ALA A 3 22.09 -77.73 -15.09
C ALA A 3 22.20 -76.53 -14.13
N PHE A 4 23.37 -76.28 -13.52
CA PHE A 4 23.50 -75.27 -12.46
C PHE A 4 23.77 -73.84 -12.97
N ARG A 5 24.01 -73.65 -14.28
CA ARG A 5 24.43 -72.35 -14.84
C ARG A 5 23.29 -71.45 -15.34
N ARG A 6 22.03 -71.94 -15.36
CA ARG A 6 20.88 -71.17 -15.89
C ARG A 6 20.13 -70.33 -14.86
N ARG A 7 20.22 -70.62 -13.55
CA ARG A 7 19.51 -69.84 -12.51
C ARG A 7 20.12 -68.45 -12.24
N ASN A 8 21.44 -68.29 -12.38
CA ASN A 8 22.11 -67.00 -12.12
C ASN A 8 21.93 -65.95 -13.24
N ARG A 9 21.45 -66.34 -14.43
CA ARG A 9 21.29 -65.43 -15.57
C ARG A 9 19.97 -64.66 -15.56
N SER A 10 18.93 -65.25 -14.97
CA SER A 10 17.63 -64.57 -14.81
C SER A 10 17.67 -63.55 -13.68
N TYR A 11 18.39 -63.87 -12.60
CA TYR A 11 18.60 -62.96 -11.47
C TYR A 11 19.38 -61.70 -11.86
N SER A 12 20.41 -61.83 -12.70
CA SER A 12 21.20 -60.67 -13.16
C SER A 12 20.43 -59.74 -14.09
N ILE A 13 19.46 -60.27 -14.87
CA ILE A 13 18.58 -59.45 -15.71
C ILE A 13 17.55 -58.72 -14.85
N GLN A 14 16.96 -59.39 -13.86
CA GLN A 14 16.00 -58.77 -12.94
C GLN A 14 16.65 -57.65 -12.11
N VAL A 15 17.86 -57.86 -11.60
CA VAL A 15 18.61 -56.83 -10.86
C VAL A 15 18.92 -55.62 -11.75
N ARG A 16 19.35 -55.83 -13.00
CA ARG A 16 19.61 -54.74 -13.95
C ARG A 16 18.35 -53.94 -14.29
N LEU A 17 17.22 -54.61 -14.44
CA LEU A 17 15.94 -53.97 -14.75
C LEU A 17 15.43 -53.15 -13.55
N LEU A 18 15.56 -53.69 -12.34
CA LEU A 18 15.21 -52.98 -11.11
C LEU A 18 16.10 -51.74 -10.90
N SER A 19 17.41 -51.85 -11.14
CA SER A 19 18.34 -50.71 -11.06
C SER A 19 18.02 -49.64 -12.09
N ALA A 20 17.63 -50.01 -13.31
CA ALA A 20 17.23 -49.06 -14.34
C ALA A 20 15.93 -48.32 -13.96
N VAL A 21 14.93 -49.02 -13.43
CA VAL A 21 13.67 -48.42 -12.96
C VAL A 21 13.93 -47.47 -11.79
N LEU A 22 14.78 -47.87 -10.83
CA LEU A 22 15.14 -47.02 -9.71
C LEU A 22 15.87 -45.74 -10.16
N ALA A 23 16.80 -45.85 -11.11
CA ALA A 23 17.51 -44.71 -11.66
C ALA A 23 16.57 -43.71 -12.36
N VAL A 24 15.59 -44.21 -13.13
CA VAL A 24 14.56 -43.37 -13.74
C VAL A 24 13.70 -42.69 -12.67
N PHE A 25 13.32 -43.41 -11.61
CA PHE A 25 12.52 -42.85 -10.53
C PHE A 25 13.27 -41.74 -9.78
N VAL A 26 14.57 -41.91 -9.54
CA VAL A 26 15.46 -40.90 -8.93
C VAL A 26 15.63 -39.68 -9.83
N MET A 27 15.73 -39.86 -11.16
CA MET A 27 15.81 -38.73 -12.08
C MET A 27 14.48 -37.95 -12.18
N ILE A 28 13.34 -38.64 -12.13
CA ILE A 28 12.03 -38.01 -12.11
C ILE A 28 11.82 -37.25 -10.79
N SER A 29 12.20 -37.82 -9.65
CA SER A 29 12.08 -37.13 -8.36
C SER A 29 13.01 -35.92 -8.27
N ALA A 30 14.23 -35.97 -8.82
CA ALA A 30 15.13 -34.82 -8.87
C ALA A 30 14.56 -33.64 -9.68
N GLY A 31 13.77 -33.91 -10.73
CA GLY A 31 13.04 -32.88 -11.49
C GLY A 31 11.86 -32.28 -10.73
N LEU A 32 11.17 -33.08 -9.90
CA LEU A 32 10.05 -32.63 -9.07
C LEU A 32 10.49 -31.89 -7.79
N PHE A 33 11.74 -32.08 -7.36
CA PHE A 33 12.33 -31.42 -6.19
C PHE A 33 13.37 -30.34 -6.52
N SER A 34 13.48 -29.89 -7.79
CA SER A 34 14.16 -28.62 -8.10
C SER A 34 13.31 -27.46 -7.55
N GLY A 35 13.47 -27.22 -6.25
CA GLY A 35 12.88 -26.09 -5.55
C GLY A 35 13.42 -24.77 -6.08
N CYS A 36 12.48 -23.84 -6.26
CA CYS A 36 12.65 -22.39 -6.26
C CYS A 36 13.98 -21.89 -6.85
N SER A 37 14.02 -21.72 -8.17
CA SER A 37 14.77 -20.59 -8.70
C SER A 37 14.23 -19.35 -8.02
N ASP A 38 15.13 -18.63 -7.36
CA ASP A 38 14.96 -17.32 -6.75
C ASP A 38 14.70 -16.26 -7.86
N ALA A 39 13.73 -16.55 -8.73
CA ALA A 39 12.99 -15.54 -9.43
C ALA A 39 12.14 -14.90 -8.34
N SER A 40 12.74 -13.92 -7.67
CA SER A 40 11.98 -12.79 -7.19
C SER A 40 11.23 -12.27 -8.41
N GLU A 41 10.04 -12.83 -8.66
CA GLU A 41 9.00 -12.07 -9.31
C GLU A 41 8.96 -10.79 -8.50
N GLU A 42 9.44 -9.69 -9.08
CA GLU A 42 9.13 -8.38 -8.57
C GLU A 42 7.63 -8.40 -8.40
N GLU A 43 7.14 -8.50 -7.15
CA GLU A 43 5.72 -8.45 -6.88
C GLU A 43 5.22 -7.22 -7.63
N GLU A 44 4.40 -7.46 -8.66
CA GLU A 44 3.82 -6.41 -9.46
C GLU A 44 3.22 -5.44 -8.45
N LYS A 45 3.81 -4.24 -8.35
CA LYS A 45 3.39 -3.23 -7.39
C LYS A 45 1.99 -2.79 -7.82
N LYS A 46 0.98 -3.51 -7.36
CA LYS A 46 -0.40 -3.16 -7.63
C LYS A 46 -0.64 -1.81 -6.96
N PRO A 47 -1.21 -0.84 -7.69
CA PRO A 47 -1.65 0.40 -7.06
C PRO A 47 -2.58 0.05 -5.89
N ALA A 48 -2.58 0.89 -4.86
CA ALA A 48 -3.41 0.66 -3.70
C ALA A 48 -4.88 0.49 -4.13
N ASP A 49 -5.41 -0.73 -3.95
CA ASP A 49 -6.79 -1.06 -4.26
C ASP A 49 -7.65 -0.74 -3.04
N PHE A 50 -8.31 0.41 -3.09
CA PHE A 50 -9.23 0.86 -2.04
C PHE A 50 -10.64 0.28 -2.23
N GLY A 51 -10.83 -0.65 -3.17
CA GLY A 51 -12.12 -1.12 -3.65
C GLY A 51 -12.95 0.00 -4.30
N ASP A 52 -14.11 -0.37 -4.86
CA ASP A 52 -15.01 0.56 -5.55
C ASP A 52 -15.37 1.80 -4.73
N TYR A 53 -15.56 1.65 -3.41
CA TYR A 53 -15.93 2.77 -2.55
C TYR A 53 -14.77 3.76 -2.38
N GLY A 54 -13.57 3.27 -2.08
CA GLY A 54 -12.41 4.12 -1.90
C GLY A 54 -11.97 4.78 -3.20
N GLU A 55 -11.98 4.05 -4.32
CA GLU A 55 -11.67 4.63 -5.64
C GLU A 55 -12.62 5.79 -5.98
N LYS A 56 -13.94 5.57 -5.87
CA LYS A 56 -14.95 6.60 -6.13
C LYS A 56 -14.80 7.79 -5.19
N THR A 57 -14.50 7.53 -3.92
CA THR A 57 -14.31 8.59 -2.92
C THR A 57 -13.08 9.43 -3.23
N ALA A 58 -11.95 8.82 -3.57
CA ALA A 58 -10.72 9.51 -3.94
C ALA A 58 -10.95 10.38 -5.18
N LEU A 59 -11.54 9.82 -6.23
CA LEU A 59 -11.84 10.55 -7.45
C LEU A 59 -12.81 11.70 -7.20
N MET A 60 -13.87 11.46 -6.41
CA MET A 60 -14.84 12.51 -6.07
C MET A 60 -14.18 13.64 -5.30
N LEU A 61 -13.35 13.34 -4.29
CA LEU A 61 -12.68 14.36 -3.49
C LEU A 61 -11.72 15.20 -4.35
N ALA A 62 -10.96 14.55 -5.24
CA ALA A 62 -10.03 15.21 -6.15
C ALA A 62 -10.74 16.12 -7.17
N THR A 63 -11.86 15.66 -7.73
CA THR A 63 -12.57 16.37 -8.81
C THR A 63 -13.59 17.40 -8.33
N SER A 64 -14.24 17.18 -7.19
CA SER A 64 -15.30 18.08 -6.67
C SER A 64 -14.75 19.19 -5.79
N PHE A 65 -13.60 18.94 -5.15
CA PHE A 65 -12.89 19.91 -4.32
C PHE A 65 -11.47 20.14 -4.86
N PRO A 66 -11.34 20.63 -6.11
CA PRO A 66 -10.06 21.10 -6.61
C PRO A 66 -9.63 22.29 -5.75
N GLU A 67 -8.32 22.55 -5.68
CA GLU A 67 -7.78 23.72 -4.97
C GLU A 67 -8.18 23.80 -3.48
N ARG A 68 -8.38 22.66 -2.83
CA ARG A 68 -8.64 22.56 -1.39
C ARG A 68 -7.41 22.90 -0.53
N TYR A 69 -6.75 24.02 -0.85
CA TYR A 69 -5.63 24.55 -0.08
C TYR A 69 -6.07 24.93 1.33
N ALA A 70 -5.14 24.89 2.28
CA ALA A 70 -5.42 25.30 3.66
C ALA A 70 -6.21 26.62 3.69
N TYR A 71 -7.29 26.64 4.48
CA TYR A 71 -8.20 27.77 4.68
C TYR A 71 -9.09 28.19 3.50
N SER A 72 -8.92 27.57 2.34
CA SER A 72 -9.76 27.83 1.17
C SER A 72 -11.22 27.44 1.43
N GLN A 73 -12.14 27.99 0.63
CA GLN A 73 -13.52 27.52 0.66
C GLN A 73 -13.63 26.03 0.30
N LYS A 74 -12.80 25.56 -0.64
CA LYS A 74 -12.80 24.16 -1.10
C LYS A 74 -12.29 23.19 -0.04
N GLU A 75 -11.35 23.62 0.80
CA GLU A 75 -10.91 22.88 1.99
C GLU A 75 -12.06 22.72 2.98
N ARG A 76 -12.81 23.79 3.27
CA ARG A 76 -13.99 23.70 4.15
C ARG A 76 -15.07 22.78 3.60
N GLU A 77 -15.37 22.88 2.32
CA GLU A 77 -16.36 22.02 1.64
C GLU A 77 -15.93 20.54 1.68
N ALA A 78 -14.65 20.26 1.41
CA ALA A 78 -14.09 18.90 1.52
C ALA A 78 -14.18 18.36 2.95
N GLY A 79 -13.89 19.19 3.95
CA GLY A 79 -14.02 18.83 5.36
C GLY A 79 -15.47 18.48 5.76
N VAL A 80 -16.44 19.27 5.30
CA VAL A 80 -17.88 18.99 5.54
C VAL A 80 -18.28 17.68 4.88
N PHE A 81 -17.85 17.42 3.64
CA PHE A 81 -18.09 16.15 2.97
C PHE A 81 -17.56 14.96 3.78
N ILE A 82 -16.31 15.03 4.27
CA ILE A 82 -15.70 13.95 5.08
C ILE A 82 -16.51 13.72 6.36
N LYS A 83 -16.91 14.79 7.04
CA LYS A 83 -17.75 14.72 8.24
C LYS A 83 -19.08 14.03 7.94
N GLU A 84 -19.75 14.41 6.87
CA GLU A 84 -21.05 13.85 6.48
C GLU A 84 -20.95 12.37 6.15
N GLU A 85 -19.90 11.94 5.44
CA GLU A 85 -19.66 10.51 5.17
C GLU A 85 -19.44 9.71 6.47
N LEU A 86 -18.66 10.23 7.41
CA LEU A 86 -18.45 9.58 8.71
C LEU A 86 -19.75 9.48 9.52
N ILE A 87 -20.56 10.55 9.53
CA ILE A 87 -21.88 10.55 10.18
C ILE A 87 -22.81 9.53 9.52
N ARG A 88 -22.82 9.45 8.18
CA ARG A 88 -23.63 8.49 7.42
C ARG A 88 -23.28 7.03 7.75
N MET A 89 -22.05 6.76 8.20
CA MET A 89 -21.61 5.44 8.67
C MET A 89 -21.90 5.18 10.15
N GLY A 90 -22.54 6.11 10.85
CA GLY A 90 -22.91 6.00 12.27
C GLY A 90 -21.81 6.47 13.24
N TYR A 91 -20.77 7.16 12.78
CA TYR A 91 -19.75 7.70 13.67
C TYR A 91 -20.16 9.03 14.30
N THR A 92 -19.74 9.24 15.55
CA THR A 92 -19.72 10.57 16.17
C THR A 92 -18.42 11.27 15.83
N VAL A 93 -18.51 12.44 15.19
CA VAL A 93 -17.35 13.21 14.72
C VAL A 93 -17.09 14.37 15.67
N GLU A 94 -15.88 14.43 16.23
CA GLU A 94 -15.34 15.55 16.99
C GLU A 94 -14.69 16.55 16.01
N GLU A 95 -15.11 17.81 16.07
CA GLU A 95 -14.48 18.91 15.31
C GLU A 95 -13.48 19.64 16.19
N GLN A 96 -12.20 19.59 15.82
CA GLN A 96 -11.16 20.40 16.44
C GLN A 96 -10.78 21.55 15.51
N LYS A 97 -11.32 22.74 15.81
CA LYS A 97 -11.06 23.96 15.04
C LYS A 97 -9.74 24.60 15.47
N PHE A 98 -9.00 25.11 14.49
CA PHE A 98 -7.80 25.89 14.70
C PHE A 98 -7.74 27.05 13.71
N SER A 99 -6.96 28.07 14.06
CA SER A 99 -6.83 29.29 13.26
C SER A 99 -5.38 29.53 12.84
N SER A 100 -5.20 30.28 11.76
CA SER A 100 -3.91 30.84 11.37
C SER A 100 -3.35 31.75 12.47
N SER A 101 -2.04 32.01 12.43
CA SER A 101 -1.35 32.83 13.43
C SER A 101 -1.88 34.27 13.52
N ASP A 102 -2.39 34.80 12.41
CA ASP A 102 -3.02 36.13 12.30
C ASP A 102 -4.53 36.11 12.61
N LEU A 103 -5.11 34.94 12.93
CA LEU A 103 -6.52 34.72 13.26
C LEU A 103 -7.52 35.08 12.14
N THR A 104 -7.05 35.31 10.92
CA THR A 104 -7.91 35.67 9.78
C THR A 104 -8.57 34.46 9.13
N SER A 105 -7.98 33.29 9.33
CA SER A 105 -8.33 32.05 8.66
C SER A 105 -8.48 30.91 9.66
N SER A 106 -9.33 29.94 9.35
CA SER A 106 -9.54 28.77 10.21
C SER A 106 -9.74 27.50 9.40
N SER A 107 -9.33 26.38 9.99
CA SER A 107 -9.46 25.02 9.45
C SER A 107 -9.89 24.08 10.60
N THR A 108 -10.23 22.84 10.28
CA THR A 108 -10.88 21.90 11.21
C THR A 108 -10.34 20.49 11.04
N ASN A 109 -9.79 19.91 12.10
CA ASN A 109 -9.56 18.46 12.13
C ASN A 109 -10.89 17.75 12.45
N TYR A 110 -11.19 16.68 11.72
CA TYR A 110 -12.35 15.81 11.97
C TYR A 110 -11.85 14.50 12.58
N ILE A 111 -12.28 14.23 13.82
CA ILE A 111 -11.74 13.14 14.63
C ILE A 111 -12.86 12.16 14.96
N VAL A 112 -12.64 10.88 14.69
CA VAL A 112 -13.51 9.79 15.12
C VAL A 112 -12.78 8.94 16.13
N ARG A 113 -13.47 8.58 17.22
CA ARG A 113 -12.95 7.70 18.27
C ARG A 113 -13.70 6.38 18.23
N ILE A 114 -12.99 5.32 17.84
CA ILE A 114 -13.54 3.97 17.83
C ILE A 114 -13.05 3.25 19.10
N PRO A 115 -13.95 2.79 19.99
CA PRO A 115 -13.54 2.00 21.14
C PRO A 115 -13.00 0.65 20.66
N GLY A 116 -11.75 0.36 20.99
CA GLY A 116 -11.16 -0.96 20.79
C GLY A 116 -11.37 -1.87 21.99
N GLU A 117 -11.13 -3.16 21.80
CA GLU A 117 -11.15 -4.17 22.88
C GLU A 117 -9.89 -4.14 23.76
N GLY A 118 -8.90 -3.33 23.38
CA GLY A 118 -7.61 -3.20 24.05
C GLY A 118 -6.49 -3.88 23.27
N PHE A 119 -5.27 -3.79 23.81
CA PHE A 119 -4.08 -4.42 23.24
C PHE A 119 -3.55 -5.45 24.22
N MET A 120 -3.02 -6.55 23.71
CA MET A 120 -2.37 -7.58 24.51
C MET A 120 -0.86 -7.55 24.24
N LEU A 121 -0.07 -7.42 25.30
CA LEU A 121 1.38 -7.58 25.21
C LEU A 121 1.73 -9.02 25.51
N ARG A 122 2.47 -9.66 24.59
CA ARG A 122 3.03 -10.98 24.83
C ARG A 122 4.21 -10.88 25.80
N ALA A 123 4.15 -11.61 26.91
CA ALA A 123 5.26 -11.85 27.82
C ALA A 123 6.04 -13.11 27.39
N GLU A 124 6.94 -13.63 28.23
CA GLU A 124 7.63 -14.89 27.93
C GLU A 124 6.64 -16.07 27.76
N GLY A 125 6.88 -16.91 26.76
CA GLY A 125 6.01 -18.06 26.45
C GLY A 125 4.68 -17.68 25.79
N GLU A 126 3.58 -18.21 26.33
CA GLU A 126 2.19 -17.98 25.87
C GLU A 126 1.40 -17.04 26.80
N GLN A 127 2.07 -16.33 27.69
CA GLN A 127 1.42 -15.41 28.62
C GLN A 127 1.18 -14.05 27.96
N TYR A 128 -0.02 -13.51 28.12
CA TYR A 128 -0.40 -12.19 27.62
C TYR A 128 -0.92 -11.30 28.74
N SER A 129 -0.58 -10.02 28.72
CA SER A 129 -1.10 -9.01 29.67
C SER A 129 -1.78 -7.85 28.92
N PRO A 130 -2.91 -7.32 29.43
CA PRO A 130 -3.58 -6.20 28.81
C PRO A 130 -2.74 -4.93 28.96
N ILE A 131 -2.65 -4.15 27.88
CA ILE A 131 -2.00 -2.82 27.88
C ILE A 131 -2.95 -1.76 27.32
N ARG A 132 -2.84 -0.55 27.87
CA ARG A 132 -3.57 0.62 27.37
C ARG A 132 -2.74 1.34 26.32
N ARG A 133 -3.19 1.31 25.07
CA ARG A 133 -2.61 2.05 23.94
C ARG A 133 -3.73 2.65 23.09
N THR A 134 -3.37 3.69 22.34
CA THR A 134 -4.24 4.32 21.34
C THR A 134 -3.52 4.24 20.01
N VAL A 135 -4.19 3.74 18.99
CA VAL A 135 -3.73 3.83 17.60
C VAL A 135 -4.39 5.06 16.98
N VAL A 136 -3.56 5.93 16.42
CA VAL A 136 -4.02 7.11 15.69
C VAL A 136 -3.58 6.93 14.25
N VAL A 137 -4.55 6.96 13.34
CA VAL A 137 -4.31 6.95 11.90
C VAL A 137 -4.95 8.22 11.36
N GLY A 138 -4.25 8.93 10.48
CA GLY A 138 -4.72 10.21 9.95
C GLY A 138 -4.23 10.44 8.53
N ALA A 139 -4.96 11.27 7.82
CA ALA A 139 -4.63 11.80 6.51
C ALA A 139 -4.96 13.29 6.51
N HIS A 140 -4.17 14.09 5.80
CA HIS A 140 -4.52 15.48 5.54
C HIS A 140 -5.47 15.52 4.34
N TYR A 141 -6.51 16.35 4.39
CA TYR A 141 -7.49 16.45 3.31
C TYR A 141 -7.29 17.69 2.45
N ASP A 142 -6.49 18.64 2.89
CA ASP A 142 -6.06 19.81 2.13
C ASP A 142 -4.97 19.43 1.10
N MET A 143 -4.66 20.39 0.23
CA MET A 143 -3.56 20.29 -0.73
C MET A 143 -2.54 21.42 -0.50
N PRO A 144 -1.23 21.20 -0.73
CA PRO A 144 -0.30 22.29 -0.95
C PRO A 144 -0.78 23.23 -2.07
N PRO A 145 -0.52 24.54 -1.95
CA PRO A 145 -0.76 25.48 -3.03
C PRO A 145 -0.01 25.04 -4.29
N LEU A 146 -0.64 25.19 -5.46
CA LEU A 146 0.09 25.02 -6.72
C LEU A 146 1.26 26.00 -6.74
N PRO A 147 2.45 25.59 -7.23
CA PRO A 147 3.52 26.54 -7.46
C PRO A 147 2.98 27.62 -8.39
N SER A 148 2.99 28.88 -7.94
CA SER A 148 2.67 29.99 -8.82
C SER A 148 3.59 29.87 -10.03
N SER A 149 3.04 30.00 -11.23
CA SER A 149 3.73 29.80 -12.52
C SER A 149 4.83 30.83 -12.82
N GLY A 150 5.74 31.07 -11.87
CA GLY A 150 6.75 32.12 -11.92
C GLY A 150 7.76 32.13 -10.76
N GLU A 151 7.71 31.20 -9.80
CA GLU A 151 8.84 30.96 -8.90
C GLU A 151 9.67 29.81 -9.48
N GLU A 152 10.74 30.17 -10.21
CA GLU A 152 11.83 29.23 -10.45
C GLU A 152 12.29 28.69 -9.08
N PRO A 153 12.60 27.38 -8.96
CA PRO A 153 13.12 26.84 -7.72
C PRO A 153 14.34 27.67 -7.32
N ALA A 154 14.27 28.31 -6.14
CA ALA A 154 15.43 28.96 -5.57
C ALA A 154 16.52 27.89 -5.46
N ASP A 155 17.65 28.16 -6.12
CA ASP A 155 18.90 27.40 -6.02
C ASP A 155 19.34 27.33 -4.54
N ASP A 156 18.76 26.44 -3.77
CA ASP A 156 19.33 25.99 -2.50
C ASP A 156 20.34 24.89 -2.83
N GLU A 157 21.58 25.35 -2.98
CA GLU A 157 22.86 24.61 -2.97
C GLU A 157 22.76 23.08 -2.81
N ALA A 158 22.40 22.39 -3.89
CA ALA A 158 22.86 21.04 -4.13
C ALA A 158 24.10 21.13 -5.02
N GLU A 159 25.23 20.66 -4.50
CA GLU A 159 26.53 20.70 -5.19
C GLU A 159 26.44 20.34 -6.68
N PRO A 160 27.13 21.07 -7.58
CA PRO A 160 27.07 20.79 -9.00
C PRO A 160 27.84 19.50 -9.28
N LYS A 161 27.10 18.39 -9.50
CA LYS A 161 27.64 17.30 -10.29
C LYS A 161 27.74 17.76 -11.73
N GLN A 162 28.87 18.37 -12.09
CA GLN A 162 29.29 18.51 -13.47
C GLN A 162 29.36 17.12 -14.10
N THR A 163 28.36 16.80 -14.91
CA THR A 163 28.47 15.73 -15.89
C THR A 163 28.50 16.44 -17.23
N GLU A 164 29.69 16.58 -17.81
CA GLU A 164 29.83 16.97 -19.20
C GLU A 164 29.15 15.89 -20.06
N GLY A 165 28.03 16.24 -20.69
CA GLY A 165 27.21 15.32 -21.48
C GLY A 165 26.57 16.02 -22.66
N ASP A 166 27.19 15.84 -23.83
CA ASP A 166 26.63 15.75 -25.19
C ASP A 166 25.25 16.41 -25.50
N PRO A 167 25.17 17.43 -26.39
CA PRO A 167 23.91 18.12 -26.74
C PRO A 167 22.95 17.29 -27.63
N SER A 168 22.97 15.96 -27.55
CA SER A 168 22.16 15.06 -28.40
C SER A 168 21.36 14.00 -27.62
N SER A 169 20.89 14.30 -26.40
CA SER A 169 19.87 13.48 -25.74
C SER A 169 18.66 14.32 -25.37
N THR A 170 17.61 14.21 -26.19
CA THR A 170 16.24 14.53 -25.76
C THR A 170 15.78 13.36 -24.90
N ASP A 171 15.96 13.46 -23.58
CA ASP A 171 15.40 12.51 -22.62
C ASP A 171 13.87 12.73 -22.54
N PRO A 172 13.04 11.74 -22.90
CA PRO A 172 11.59 11.88 -22.90
C PRO A 172 10.95 11.68 -21.52
N THR A 173 11.71 11.83 -20.43
CA THR A 173 11.21 11.57 -19.06
C THR A 173 11.14 12.80 -18.17
N GLU A 174 10.86 13.98 -18.73
CA GLU A 174 10.29 15.07 -17.94
C GLU A 174 8.84 14.72 -17.62
N GLN A 175 8.64 13.90 -16.57
CA GLN A 175 7.32 13.60 -16.04
C GLN A 175 6.75 14.91 -15.50
N VAL A 176 5.92 15.56 -16.32
CA VAL A 176 5.04 16.64 -15.86
C VAL A 176 4.20 16.05 -14.74
N MET A 177 4.56 16.36 -13.50
CA MET A 177 3.80 16.00 -12.31
C MET A 177 2.46 16.72 -12.40
N ILE A 178 1.46 16.07 -13.00
CA ILE A 178 0.10 16.57 -13.04
C ILE A 178 -0.42 16.47 -11.60
N TYR A 179 -0.50 17.63 -10.96
CA TYR A 179 -1.01 17.73 -9.60
C TYR A 179 -2.54 17.68 -9.63
N ASP A 180 -3.08 16.48 -9.77
CA ASP A 180 -4.53 16.20 -9.82
C ASP A 180 -5.18 16.13 -8.43
N GLY A 181 -4.38 16.24 -7.36
CA GLY A 181 -4.83 16.13 -5.98
C GLY A 181 -5.19 14.71 -5.54
N LEU A 182 -5.04 13.70 -6.39
CA LEU A 182 -5.38 12.32 -6.08
C LEU A 182 -4.35 11.72 -5.11
N GLN A 183 -3.06 11.86 -5.43
CA GLN A 183 -1.94 11.36 -4.63
C GLN A 183 -1.57 12.27 -3.45
N SER A 184 -2.17 13.45 -3.36
CA SER A 184 -1.86 14.43 -2.32
C SER A 184 -3.13 15.18 -1.90
N ASN A 185 -3.98 14.60 -1.06
CA ASN A 185 -3.98 13.25 -0.50
C ASN A 185 -5.41 12.69 -0.48
N ALA A 186 -6.11 12.78 -1.62
CA ALA A 186 -7.47 12.24 -1.73
C ALA A 186 -7.50 10.71 -1.52
N SER A 187 -6.46 10.00 -1.97
CA SER A 187 -6.31 8.56 -1.75
C SER A 187 -6.17 8.18 -0.28
N GLY A 188 -5.42 8.94 0.53
CA GLY A 188 -5.29 8.68 1.96
C GLY A 188 -6.59 8.94 2.71
N VAL A 189 -7.31 10.01 2.38
CA VAL A 189 -8.66 10.27 2.93
C VAL A 189 -9.61 9.13 2.56
N ALA A 190 -9.63 8.71 1.29
CA ALA A 190 -10.47 7.63 0.82
C ALA A 190 -10.14 6.28 1.46
N CYS A 191 -8.85 6.00 1.71
CA CYS A 191 -8.41 4.83 2.46
C CYS A 191 -9.03 4.80 3.87
N LEU A 192 -8.96 5.92 4.59
CA LEU A 192 -9.53 6.01 5.94
C LEU A 192 -11.06 5.89 5.93
N LEU A 193 -11.74 6.51 4.97
CA LEU A 193 -13.18 6.37 4.82
C LEU A 193 -13.59 4.93 4.45
N THR A 194 -12.76 4.23 3.67
CA THR A 194 -13.00 2.81 3.36
C THR A 194 -12.83 1.92 4.58
N ILE A 195 -11.79 2.17 5.39
CA ILE A 195 -11.60 1.47 6.67
C ILE A 195 -12.81 1.72 7.58
N ALA A 196 -13.25 2.97 7.68
CA ALA A 196 -14.42 3.36 8.46
C ALA A 196 -15.71 2.69 7.95
N GLU A 197 -15.92 2.61 6.64
CA GLU A 197 -17.07 1.92 6.03
C GLU A 197 -17.08 0.44 6.40
N ARG A 198 -15.93 -0.23 6.34
CA ARG A 198 -15.80 -1.65 6.68
C ARG A 198 -15.96 -1.91 8.17
N MET A 199 -15.58 -0.94 9.01
CA MET A 199 -15.69 -0.98 10.46
C MET A 199 -16.98 -0.32 11.00
N ARG A 200 -17.93 0.04 10.13
CA ARG A 200 -19.10 0.85 10.47
C ARG A 200 -19.83 0.37 11.72
N VAL A 201 -20.29 1.36 12.50
CA VAL A 201 -21.06 1.13 13.72
C VAL A 201 -22.46 0.61 13.38
N GLU A 202 -23.06 1.14 12.32
CA GLU A 202 -24.35 0.70 11.80
C GLU A 202 -24.15 -0.27 10.62
N LYS A 203 -24.57 -1.53 10.80
CA LYS A 203 -24.59 -2.53 9.72
C LYS A 203 -25.85 -2.34 8.85
N PRO A 204 -25.82 -2.68 7.55
CA PRO A 204 -26.94 -2.48 6.66
C PRO A 204 -28.09 -3.45 6.96
#